data_AF-A0A8S3GHM6-F1
#
_entry.id   AF-A0A8S3GHM6-F1
#
_cell.length_a   1.000
_cell.length_b   1.000
_cell.length_c   1.000
_cell.angle_alpha   90.00
_cell.angle_beta   90.00
_cell.angle_gamma   90.00
#
_symmetry.space_group_name_H-M   'P 1'
#
loop_
_entity.id
_entity.type
_entity.pdbx_description
1 polymer ?
#
loop_
_entity_poly.entity_id
_entity_poly.type
_entity_poly.pdbx_seq_one_letter_code
_entity_poly.pdbx_strand_id
1 'polypeptide(L)'
;VDIDVTRAMVACQKYNFKAGVISLYDRAKLYQQILQYQMDNKESDEIVATCQKYGDDDPQLWIQALSYFSKLKSSDGCQKEIQQILAYIDKNDLLSPLLVIQTLSNNESTNLDLLKDYLIRKLRTEQKQIEKDQSEIRRFRQE
;
A
#
# COMPACT_ATOMS: atom_id res chain seq x y z
N VAL A 1 17.49 -25.09 11.92
CA VAL A 1 18.35 -23.92 12.22
C VAL A 1 17.51 -22.74 12.75
N ASP A 2 16.23 -22.94 13.11
CA ASP A 2 15.27 -21.83 13.36
C ASP A 2 15.15 -21.30 14.80
N ILE A 3 15.76 -21.92 15.81
CA ILE A 3 15.50 -21.58 17.22
C ILE A 3 16.15 -20.24 17.62
N ASP A 4 17.24 -19.84 16.96
CA ASP A 4 17.95 -18.59 17.28
C ASP A 4 17.23 -17.35 16.76
N VAL A 5 16.53 -17.44 15.63
CA VAL A 5 15.79 -16.29 15.07
C VAL A 5 14.63 -15.92 15.98
N THR A 6 13.87 -16.91 16.45
CA THR A 6 12.75 -16.67 17.36
C THR A 6 13.22 -16.15 18.72
N ARG A 7 14.35 -16.65 19.25
CA ARG A 7 14.95 -16.13 20.49
C ARG A 7 15.51 -14.71 20.33
N ALA A 8 16.18 -14.42 19.21
CA ALA A 8 16.66 -13.09 18.90
C ALA A 8 15.51 -12.10 18.70
N MET A 9 14.40 -12.50 18.08
CA MET A 9 13.18 -11.69 17.96
C MET A 9 12.58 -11.33 19.31
N VAL A 10 12.40 -12.31 20.20
CA VAL A 10 11.86 -12.08 21.56
C VAL A 10 12.81 -11.20 22.37
N ALA A 11 14.13 -11.38 22.22
CA ALA A 11 15.12 -10.53 22.87
C ALA A 11 15.10 -9.09 22.34
N CYS A 12 15.05 -8.88 21.03
CA CYS A 12 15.03 -7.54 20.45
C CYS A 12 13.71 -6.80 20.74
N GLN A 13 12.57 -7.50 20.82
CA GLN A 13 11.32 -6.95 21.37
C GLN A 13 11.48 -6.55 22.84
N LYS A 14 12.15 -7.38 23.65
CA LYS A 14 12.38 -7.13 25.08
C LYS A 14 13.31 -5.93 25.33
N TYR A 15 14.24 -5.63 24.42
CA TYR A 15 15.20 -4.52 24.53
C TYR A 15 14.84 -3.27 23.71
N ASN A 16 13.67 -3.25 23.06
CA ASN A 16 13.18 -2.11 22.26
C ASN A 16 14.12 -1.67 21.12
N PHE A 17 14.93 -2.60 20.60
CA PHE A 17 15.93 -2.30 19.59
C PHE A 17 15.34 -2.37 18.17
N LYS A 18 14.61 -1.32 17.78
CA LYS A 18 13.90 -1.18 16.49
C LYS A 18 14.75 -1.63 15.29
N ALA A 19 15.97 -1.10 15.18
CA ALA A 19 16.84 -1.36 14.03
C ALA A 19 17.27 -2.82 13.88
N GLY A 20 17.51 -3.53 15.00
CA GLY A 20 17.90 -4.94 14.96
C GLY A 20 16.74 -5.88 14.67
N VAL A 21 15.53 -5.56 15.14
CA VAL A 21 14.30 -6.31 14.78
C VAL A 21 14.06 -6.23 13.28
N ILE A 22 14.10 -5.03 12.70
CA ILE A 22 13.89 -4.81 11.26
C ILE A 22 14.95 -5.56 10.44
N SER A 23 16.22 -5.48 10.85
CA SER A 23 17.31 -6.19 10.15
C SER A 23 17.19 -7.72 10.23
N LEU A 24 16.64 -8.24 11.34
CA LEU A 24 16.37 -9.66 11.49
C LEU A 24 15.22 -10.12 10.59
N TYR A 25 14.13 -9.36 10.56
CA TYR A 25 13.00 -9.62 9.67
C TYR A 25 13.36 -9.49 8.20
N ASP A 26 14.24 -8.55 7.84
CA ASP A 26 14.77 -8.38 6.48
C ASP A 26 15.52 -9.65 6.03
N ARG A 27 16.39 -10.19 6.91
CA ARG A 27 17.08 -11.46 6.67
C ARG A 27 16.14 -12.67 6.57
N ALA A 28 15.02 -12.64 7.31
CA ALA A 28 14.00 -13.68 7.28
C ALA A 28 12.95 -13.48 6.18
N LYS A 29 13.03 -12.39 5.39
CA LYS A 29 12.02 -11.96 4.40
C LYS A 29 10.60 -11.83 4.98
N LEU A 30 10.49 -11.50 6.25
CA LEU A 30 9.20 -11.33 6.96
C LEU A 30 8.70 -9.89 6.86
N TYR A 31 8.48 -9.41 5.64
CA TYR A 31 8.15 -8.00 5.38
C TYR A 31 6.84 -7.57 6.03
N GLN A 32 5.83 -8.45 6.10
CA GLN A 32 4.55 -8.16 6.76
C GLN A 32 4.72 -7.86 8.25
N GLN A 33 5.68 -8.50 8.92
CA GLN A 33 5.94 -8.24 10.34
C GLN A 33 6.69 -6.92 10.57
N ILE A 34 7.58 -6.53 9.64
CA ILE A 34 8.21 -5.20 9.65
C ILE A 34 7.12 -4.12 9.55
N LEU A 35 6.21 -4.30 8.60
CA LEU A 35 5.11 -3.38 8.36
C LEU A 35 4.21 -3.25 9.59
N GLN A 36 3.82 -4.38 10.19
CA GLN A 36 3.00 -4.41 11.40
C GLN A 36 3.71 -3.73 12.59
N TYR A 37 5.02 -3.91 12.71
CA TYR A 37 5.80 -3.25 13.75
C TYR A 37 5.86 -1.72 13.56
N GLN A 38 5.97 -1.23 12.32
CA GLN A 38 5.92 0.20 12.02
C GLN A 38 4.52 0.78 12.26
N MET A 39 3.47 0.02 11.93
CA MET A 39 2.08 0.34 12.24
C MET A 39 1.84 0.47 13.75
N ASP A 40 2.41 -0.41 14.56
CA ASP A 40 2.31 -0.34 16.03
C ASP A 40 3.05 0.89 16.59
N ASN A 41 4.15 1.30 15.95
CA ASN A 41 4.91 2.50 16.31
C ASN A 41 4.31 3.81 15.75
N LYS A 42 3.25 3.73 14.93
CA LYS A 42 2.56 4.86 14.28
C LYS A 42 3.46 5.74 13.41
N GLU A 43 4.49 5.17 12.81
CA GLU A 43 5.40 5.90 11.92
C GLU A 43 4.93 5.77 10.46
N SER A 44 4.00 6.64 10.05
CA SER A 44 3.36 6.63 8.73
C SER A 44 4.38 6.71 7.57
N ASP A 45 5.42 7.53 7.71
CA ASP A 45 6.46 7.69 6.69
C ASP A 45 7.28 6.41 6.48
N GLU A 46 7.59 5.69 7.57
CA GLU A 46 8.35 4.45 7.50
C GLU A 46 7.55 3.32 6.83
N ILE A 47 6.23 3.28 7.04
CA ILE A 47 5.33 2.30 6.39
C ILE A 47 5.41 2.46 4.87
N VAL A 48 5.31 3.70 4.37
CA VAL A 48 5.39 3.96 2.92
C VAL A 48 6.77 3.62 2.38
N ALA A 49 7.85 4.00 3.07
CA ALA A 49 9.21 3.67 2.65
C ALA A 49 9.44 2.16 2.57
N THR A 50 8.87 1.40 3.51
CA THR A 50 8.97 -0.07 3.56
C THR A 50 8.15 -0.72 2.46
N CYS A 51 6.93 -0.25 2.21
CA CYS A 51 6.14 -0.66 1.05
C CYS A 51 6.85 -0.34 -0.26
N GLN A 52 7.52 0.80 -0.37
CA GLN A 52 8.26 1.15 -1.59
C GLN A 52 9.50 0.28 -1.79
N LYS A 53 10.15 -0.15 -0.71
CA LYS A 53 11.36 -0.98 -0.76
C LYS A 53 11.07 -2.45 -1.03
N TYR A 54 10.01 -3.01 -0.44
CA TYR A 54 9.70 -4.44 -0.50
C TYR A 54 8.39 -4.75 -1.25
N GLY A 55 7.64 -3.74 -1.68
CA GLY A 55 6.35 -3.94 -2.33
C GLY A 55 6.41 -4.48 -3.74
N ASP A 56 7.59 -4.46 -4.38
CA ASP A 56 7.84 -5.18 -5.63
C ASP A 56 7.98 -6.70 -5.39
N ASP A 57 8.49 -7.11 -4.21
CA ASP A 57 8.62 -8.52 -3.82
C ASP A 57 7.30 -9.07 -3.24
N ASP A 58 6.63 -8.30 -2.38
CA ASP A 58 5.34 -8.67 -1.78
C ASP A 58 4.29 -7.55 -1.94
N PRO A 59 3.46 -7.61 -3.00
CA PRO A 59 2.41 -6.64 -3.23
C PRO A 59 1.34 -6.59 -2.13
N GLN A 60 1.23 -7.62 -1.28
CA GLN A 60 0.27 -7.62 -0.17
C GLN A 60 0.59 -6.55 0.87
N LEU A 61 1.84 -6.08 0.94
CA LEU A 61 2.25 -4.99 1.83
C LEU A 61 1.48 -3.71 1.55
N TRP A 62 1.24 -3.38 0.27
CA TRP A 62 0.47 -2.19 -0.11
C TRP A 62 -0.99 -2.28 0.35
N ILE A 63 -1.58 -3.47 0.27
CA ILE A 63 -2.96 -3.73 0.69
C ILE A 63 -3.07 -3.59 2.22
N GLN A 64 -2.12 -4.16 2.96
CA GLN A 64 -2.07 -4.05 4.42
C GLN A 64 -1.86 -2.60 4.86
N ALA A 65 -0.94 -1.87 4.23
CA ALA A 65 -0.71 -0.46 4.47
C ALA A 65 -1.97 0.36 4.21
N LEU A 66 -2.64 0.16 3.07
CA LEU A 66 -3.90 0.84 2.75
C LEU A 66 -4.98 0.56 3.81
N SER A 67 -5.12 -0.70 4.24
CA SER A 67 -6.09 -1.08 5.26
C SER A 67 -5.78 -0.41 6.61
N TYR A 68 -4.51 -0.30 6.99
CA TYR A 68 -4.10 0.40 8.20
C TYR A 68 -4.38 1.90 8.11
N PHE A 69 -3.95 2.56 7.02
CA PHE A 69 -4.21 3.98 6.82
C PHE A 69 -5.70 4.29 6.71
N SER A 70 -6.51 3.40 6.15
CA SER A 70 -7.97 3.55 6.14
C SER A 70 -8.61 3.53 7.54
N LYS A 71 -7.95 2.90 8.52
CA LYS A 71 -8.38 2.85 9.92
C LYS A 71 -7.85 4.02 10.75
N LEU A 72 -6.77 4.67 10.30
CA LEU A 72 -6.28 5.88 10.95
C LEU A 72 -7.28 7.02 10.77
N LYS A 73 -7.52 7.79 11.82
CA LYS A 73 -8.42 8.95 11.74
C LYS A 73 -7.76 10.03 10.89
N SER A 74 -8.56 10.70 10.06
CA SER A 74 -8.13 11.80 9.16
C SER A 74 -7.41 12.98 9.84
N SER A 75 -7.31 13.05 11.18
CA SER A 75 -6.55 14.09 11.88
C SER A 75 -5.03 13.92 11.82
N ASP A 76 -4.52 12.74 11.44
CA ASP A 76 -3.09 12.42 11.50
C ASP A 76 -2.29 12.84 10.25
N GLY A 77 -2.84 13.67 9.37
CA GLY A 77 -2.11 14.19 8.21
C GLY A 77 -1.71 13.14 7.16
N CYS A 78 -2.17 11.90 7.30
CA CYS A 78 -1.77 10.74 6.49
C CYS A 78 -2.36 10.72 5.05
N GLN A 79 -2.85 11.86 4.55
CA GLN A 79 -3.50 11.92 3.23
C GLN A 79 -2.51 11.72 2.08
N LYS A 80 -1.26 12.18 2.24
CA LYS A 80 -0.25 12.08 1.18
C LYS A 80 0.21 10.64 0.98
N GLU A 81 0.35 9.93 2.09
CA GLU A 81 0.76 8.54 2.22
C GLU A 81 -0.30 7.64 1.57
N ILE A 82 -1.58 7.89 1.89
CA ILE A 82 -2.72 7.23 1.24
C ILE A 82 -2.68 7.46 -0.27
N GLN A 83 -2.51 8.71 -0.73
CA GLN A 83 -2.43 9.00 -2.17
C GLN A 83 -1.27 8.29 -2.87
N GLN A 84 -0.10 8.22 -2.24
CA GLN A 84 1.05 7.51 -2.79
C GLN A 84 0.79 6.01 -2.88
N ILE A 85 0.21 5.40 -1.84
CA ILE A 85 -0.15 3.98 -1.82
C ILE A 85 -1.19 3.67 -2.91
N LEU A 86 -2.23 4.48 -3.02
CA LEU A 86 -3.24 4.33 -4.07
C LEU A 86 -2.62 4.45 -5.47
N ALA A 87 -1.70 5.39 -5.68
CA ALA A 87 -1.02 5.53 -6.97
C ALA A 87 -0.17 4.29 -7.34
N TYR A 88 0.51 3.67 -6.37
CA TYR A 88 1.24 2.42 -6.59
C TYR A 88 0.32 1.24 -6.87
N ILE A 89 -0.75 1.08 -6.08
CA ILE A 89 -1.76 0.05 -6.28
C ILE A 89 -2.41 0.17 -7.67
N ASP A 90 -2.71 1.40 -8.08
CA ASP A 90 -3.31 1.70 -9.37
C ASP A 90 -2.35 1.40 -10.53
N LYS A 91 -1.08 1.78 -10.41
CA LYS A 91 -0.05 1.52 -11.41
C LYS A 91 0.23 0.03 -11.61
N ASN A 92 0.15 -0.75 -10.54
CA ASN A 92 0.43 -2.19 -10.55
C ASN A 92 -0.85 -3.04 -10.64
N ASP A 93 -2.02 -2.41 -10.82
CA ASP A 93 -3.36 -3.02 -10.82
C ASP A 93 -3.57 -4.06 -9.69
N LEU A 94 -3.03 -3.77 -8.50
CA LEU A 94 -3.03 -4.71 -7.37
C LEU A 94 -4.40 -4.93 -6.74
N LEU A 95 -5.30 -3.96 -6.88
CA LEU A 95 -6.66 -4.01 -6.37
C LEU A 95 -7.63 -3.49 -7.40
N SER A 96 -8.77 -4.18 -7.54
CA SER A 96 -9.87 -3.63 -8.31
C SER A 96 -10.35 -2.31 -7.70
N PRO A 97 -10.73 -1.31 -8.52
CA PRO A 97 -11.25 -0.03 -8.04
C PRO A 97 -12.40 -0.21 -7.05
N LEU A 98 -13.24 -1.21 -7.26
CA LEU A 98 -14.37 -1.55 -6.39
C LEU A 98 -13.92 -1.98 -4.99
N LEU A 99 -12.83 -2.74 -4.88
CA LEU A 99 -12.30 -3.19 -3.59
C LEU A 99 -11.62 -2.04 -2.83
N VAL A 100 -10.95 -1.14 -3.57
CA VAL A 100 -10.41 0.11 -3.01
C VAL A 100 -11.54 0.98 -2.45
N ILE A 101 -12.61 1.15 -3.22
CA ILE A 101 -13.82 1.87 -2.77
C ILE A 101 -14.42 1.20 -1.56
N GLN A 102 -14.59 -0.12 -1.55
CA GLN A 102 -15.18 -0.83 -0.41
C GLN A 102 -14.34 -0.66 0.86
N THR A 103 -13.01 -0.76 0.74
CA THR A 103 -12.08 -0.59 1.87
C THR A 103 -12.11 0.83 2.43
N LEU A 104 -12.18 1.83 1.55
CA LEU A 104 -12.24 3.24 1.95
C LEU A 104 -13.65 3.68 2.36
N SER A 105 -14.71 3.11 1.79
CA SER A 105 -16.10 3.46 2.06
C SER A 105 -16.64 2.85 3.35
N ASN A 106 -16.07 1.73 3.80
CA ASN A 106 -16.48 1.08 5.05
C ASN A 106 -16.12 1.87 6.32
N ASN A 107 -15.45 3.01 6.20
CA ASN A 107 -14.99 3.79 7.34
C ASN A 107 -15.54 5.23 7.26
N GLU A 108 -16.22 5.67 8.33
CA GLU A 108 -16.84 7.00 8.44
C GLU A 108 -15.83 8.16 8.44
N SER A 109 -14.53 7.86 8.56
CA SER A 109 -13.44 8.82 8.70
C SER A 109 -12.65 9.10 7.43
N THR A 110 -12.90 8.39 6.34
CA THR A 110 -12.17 8.57 5.08
C THR A 110 -12.72 9.79 4.35
N ASN A 111 -11.86 10.78 4.13
CA ASN A 111 -12.26 12.03 3.50
C ASN A 111 -12.76 11.71 2.08
N LEU A 112 -14.08 11.77 1.88
CA LEU A 112 -14.79 11.42 0.63
C LEU A 112 -14.16 12.08 -0.60
N ASP A 113 -13.52 13.23 -0.41
CA ASP A 113 -12.79 13.97 -1.43
C ASP A 113 -11.61 13.18 -2.02
N LEU A 114 -10.84 12.46 -1.21
CA LEU A 114 -9.74 11.62 -1.70
C LEU A 114 -10.25 10.46 -2.56
N LEU A 115 -11.38 9.87 -2.16
CA LEU A 115 -12.00 8.79 -2.90
C LEU A 115 -12.58 9.27 -4.23
N LYS A 116 -13.25 10.44 -4.23
CA LYS A 116 -13.77 11.08 -5.45
C LYS A 116 -12.64 11.41 -6.42
N ASP A 117 -11.55 12.00 -5.94
CA ASP A 117 -10.39 12.33 -6.77
C ASP A 117 -9.75 11.08 -7.38
N TYR A 118 -9.61 10.01 -6.60
CA TYR A 118 -9.13 8.72 -7.09
C TYR A 118 -10.04 8.16 -8.19
N LEU A 119 -11.36 8.12 -7.96
CA LEU A 119 -12.34 7.63 -8.92
C LEU A 119 -12.33 8.43 -10.23
N ILE A 120 -12.31 9.76 -10.13
CA ILE A 120 -12.26 10.65 -11.31
C ILE A 120 -10.98 10.39 -12.11
N ARG A 121 -9.85 10.19 -11.44
CA ARG A 121 -8.57 9.89 -12.11
C ARG A 121 -8.57 8.53 -12.79
N LYS A 122 -9.07 7.47 -12.12
CA LYS A 122 -9.14 6.12 -12.69
C LYS A 122 -10.08 6.09 -13.90
N LEU A 123 -11.29 6.67 -13.78
CA LEU A 123 -12.25 6.77 -14.90
C LEU A 123 -11.67 7.52 -16.11
N ARG A 124 -10.97 8.64 -15.89
CA ARG A 124 -10.30 9.36 -16.99
C ARG A 124 -9.21 8.54 -17.66
N THR A 125 -8.49 7.72 -16.89
CA THR A 125 -7.42 6.87 -17.41
C THR A 125 -7.99 5.74 -18.26
N GLU A 126 -9.04 5.07 -17.78
CA GLU A 126 -9.75 4.04 -18.55
C GLU A 126 -10.38 4.61 -19.82
N GLN A 127 -11.02 5.79 -19.75
CA GLN A 127 -11.60 6.44 -20.92
C GLN A 127 -10.54 6.75 -22.00
N LYS A 128 -9.36 7.22 -21.59
CA LYS A 128 -8.24 7.46 -22.52
C LYS A 128 -7.73 6.17 -23.14
N GLN A 129 -7.72 5.06 -22.40
CA GLN A 129 -7.31 3.77 -22.94
C GLN A 129 -8.32 3.29 -24.00
N ILE A 130 -9.62 3.41 -23.73
CA ILE A 130 -10.68 3.09 -24.68
C ILE A 130 -10.53 3.92 -25.97
N GLU A 131 -10.26 5.23 -25.87
CA GLU A 131 -10.06 6.09 -27.03
C GLU A 131 -8.84 5.68 -27.87
N LYS A 132 -7.73 5.31 -27.21
CA LYS A 132 -6.54 4.78 -27.89
C LYS A 132 -6.84 3.48 -28.61
N ASP A 133 -7.44 2.52 -27.92
CA ASP A 133 -7.77 1.21 -28.49
C ASP A 133 -8.71 1.39 -29.71
N GLN A 134 -9.71 2.27 -29.61
CA GLN A 134 -10.58 2.61 -30.74
C GLN A 134 -9.81 3.28 -31.90
N SER A 135 -8.83 4.13 -31.61
CA SER A 135 -7.99 4.75 -32.64
C SER A 135 -7.12 3.71 -33.36
N GLU A 136 -6.56 2.74 -32.64
CA GLU A 136 -5.76 1.66 -33.21
C GLU A 136 -6.62 0.71 -34.04
N ILE A 137 -7.81 0.32 -33.56
CA ILE A 137 -8.78 -0.47 -34.33
C ILE A 137 -9.13 0.23 -35.66
N ARG A 138 -9.33 1.56 -35.64
CA ARG A 138 -9.60 2.32 -36.86
C ARG A 138 -8.40 2.30 -37.82
N ARG A 139 -7.18 2.38 -37.29
CA ARG A 139 -5.95 2.35 -38.07
C ARG A 139 -5.73 0.98 -38.72
N PHE A 140 -5.88 -0.11 -37.96
CA PHE A 140 -5.79 -1.49 -38.47
C PHE A 140 -6.90 -1.87 -39.45
N ARG A 141 -8.04 -1.18 -39.45
CA ARG A 141 -9.11 -1.39 -40.46
C ARG A 141 -8.87 -0.64 -41.77
N GLN A 142 -7.95 0.33 -41.79
CA GLN A 142 -7.63 1.14 -42.97
C GLN A 142 -6.36 0.66 -43.67
N GLU A 143 -5.54 -0.16 -43.01
CA GLU A 143 -4.50 -1.00 -43.63
C GLU A 143 -5.10 -2.29 -44.20
#